data_AF-A0A419SH17-F1
#
_entry.id   AF-A0A419SH17-F1
#
_cell.length_a   1.000
_cell.length_b   1.000
_cell.length_c   1.000
_cell.angle_alpha   90.00
_cell.angle_beta   90.00
_cell.angle_gamma   90.00
#
_symmetry.space_group_name_H-M   'P 1'
#
loop_
_entity.id
_entity.type
_entity.pdbx_description
1 polymer ?
#
loop_
_entity_poly.entity_id
_entity_poly.type
_entity_poly.pdbx_seq_one_letter_code
_entity_poly.pdbx_strand_id
1 'polypeptide(L)'
;MKKYRGIQFLLCSVMMVFGLTVFAEQQQEKQDPAAAMRDVDKLVDIMEQTGIELEHIQLHDGIAHQTFEQWEEAQAFATRIGQAMGLALIEQPSPADIPNAPTSTAFHFEEQTQQQHQDEHTANKTARTMLRVIATPQEAGWDTYLTINIQFDATNDRDQTMQQLEIVFKALENEQIVPQFDTCTQGIINDKLTDDIQIKKLNKLLDLLGAQVVEKVEDPTVKSLSAYSPDFPFYIWTNGKKMNLQAATHVDHLNSQTRITVGTPIITIEY
;
A
#
# COMPACT_ATOMS: atom_id res chain seq x y z
N MET A 1 -4.87 20.98 -37.02
CA MET A 1 -5.03 19.65 -36.39
C MET A 1 -3.66 18.99 -36.28
N LYS A 2 -3.01 19.10 -35.11
CA LYS A 2 -1.72 18.41 -34.82
C LYS A 2 -2.01 17.35 -33.76
N LYS A 3 -1.76 16.08 -34.11
CA LYS A 3 -1.88 14.92 -33.22
C LYS A 3 -0.68 14.92 -32.26
N TYR A 4 -0.92 15.03 -30.96
CA TYR A 4 0.03 14.61 -29.93
C TYR A 4 -0.28 13.14 -29.59
N ARG A 5 0.60 12.23 -30.01
CA ARG A 5 0.71 10.86 -29.49
C ARG A 5 2.11 10.74 -28.90
N GLY A 6 2.20 10.23 -27.67
CA GLY A 6 3.44 9.74 -27.08
C GLY A 6 4.09 10.73 -26.11
N ILE A 7 3.66 10.67 -24.85
CA ILE A 7 4.46 10.71 -23.61
C ILE A 7 3.47 10.23 -22.53
N GLN A 8 3.31 8.92 -22.37
CA GLN A 8 2.58 8.35 -21.24
C GLN A 8 3.10 6.96 -20.82
N PHE A 9 4.23 6.52 -21.36
CA PHE A 9 4.78 5.19 -21.12
C PHE A 9 6.18 5.19 -20.48
N LEU A 10 6.69 6.35 -20.06
CA LEU A 10 8.07 6.47 -19.55
C LEU A 10 8.17 6.78 -18.04
N LEU A 11 7.06 7.00 -17.34
CA LEU A 11 7.11 7.32 -15.90
C LEU A 11 7.06 6.08 -14.99
N CYS A 12 6.38 4.99 -15.39
CA CYS A 12 6.32 3.78 -14.56
C CYS A 12 7.62 2.96 -14.55
N SER A 13 8.43 3.04 -15.60
CA SER A 13 9.65 2.23 -15.72
C SER A 13 10.84 2.81 -14.94
N VAL A 14 10.85 4.11 -14.64
CA VAL A 14 11.95 4.73 -13.87
C VAL A 14 11.78 4.50 -12.36
N MET A 15 10.55 4.38 -11.85
CA MET A 15 10.31 4.07 -10.42
C MET A 15 10.73 2.63 -10.04
N MET A 16 10.62 1.65 -10.95
CA MET A 16 11.06 0.28 -10.66
C MET A 16 12.58 0.12 -10.51
N VAL A 17 13.37 0.89 -11.26
CA VAL A 17 14.84 0.70 -11.26
C VAL A 17 15.51 1.49 -10.13
N PHE A 18 14.99 2.67 -9.77
CA PHE A 18 15.48 3.41 -8.59
C PHE A 18 15.00 2.80 -7.26
N GLY A 19 13.88 2.08 -7.26
CA GLY A 19 13.39 1.34 -6.10
C GLY A 19 14.31 0.19 -5.65
N LEU A 20 15.11 -0.41 -6.55
CA LEU A 20 15.97 -1.53 -6.16
C LEU A 20 17.31 -1.12 -5.54
N THR A 21 17.79 0.11 -5.80
CA THR A 21 19.12 0.55 -5.33
C THR A 21 19.07 1.45 -4.09
N VAL A 22 17.96 2.15 -3.84
CA VAL A 22 17.83 3.05 -2.67
C VAL A 22 17.35 2.31 -1.41
N PHE A 23 16.66 1.17 -1.56
CA PHE A 23 16.12 0.40 -0.44
C PHE A 23 17.12 -0.61 0.15
N ALA A 24 18.24 -0.87 -0.53
CA ALA A 24 19.17 -1.94 -0.16
C ALA A 24 20.07 -1.64 1.07
N GLU A 25 20.05 -0.42 1.62
CA GLU A 25 20.98 -0.04 2.71
C GLU A 25 20.32 0.83 3.80
N GLN A 26 19.04 0.61 4.08
CA GLN A 26 18.43 1.11 5.31
C GLN A 26 18.21 -0.05 6.27
N GLN A 27 19.19 -0.23 7.17
CA GLN A 27 19.10 -1.17 8.29
C GLN A 27 18.08 -0.62 9.30
N GLN A 28 16.80 -0.74 8.97
CA GLN A 28 15.68 -0.33 9.80
C GLN A 28 15.28 -1.48 10.72
N GLU A 29 15.06 -1.14 11.99
CA GLU A 29 14.66 -2.07 13.03
C GLU A 29 13.42 -2.86 12.56
N LYS A 30 13.48 -4.20 12.62
CA LYS A 30 12.36 -5.06 12.22
C LYS A 30 11.10 -4.58 12.93
N GLN A 31 10.12 -4.10 12.16
CA GLN A 31 8.84 -3.67 12.70
C GLN A 31 8.11 -4.87 13.29
N ASP A 32 7.60 -4.73 14.50
CA ASP A 32 6.62 -5.67 15.05
C ASP A 32 5.37 -5.63 14.16
N PRO A 33 4.85 -6.76 13.62
CA PRO A 33 3.59 -6.80 12.88
C PRO A 33 2.45 -6.05 13.57
N ALA A 34 2.42 -6.04 14.90
CA ALA A 34 1.44 -5.28 15.68
C ALA A 34 1.62 -3.76 15.57
N ALA A 35 2.80 -3.25 15.22
CA ALA A 35 3.03 -1.83 14.95
C ALA A 35 2.35 -1.38 13.66
N ALA A 36 2.48 -2.13 12.56
CA ALA A 36 1.83 -1.77 11.29
C ALA A 36 0.29 -1.78 11.41
N MET A 37 -0.28 -2.75 12.13
CA MET A 37 -1.72 -2.75 12.45
C MET A 37 -2.14 -1.52 13.28
N ARG A 38 -1.33 -1.13 14.28
CA ARG A 38 -1.57 0.08 15.08
C ARG A 38 -1.49 1.35 14.24
N ASP A 39 -0.59 1.41 13.26
CA ASP A 39 -0.42 2.55 12.38
C ASP A 39 -1.66 2.75 11.50
N VAL A 40 -2.20 1.67 10.92
CA VAL A 40 -3.48 1.71 10.17
C VAL A 40 -4.62 2.20 11.07
N ASP A 41 -4.76 1.61 12.26
CA ASP A 41 -5.84 1.94 13.21
C ASP A 41 -5.80 3.42 13.62
N LYS A 42 -4.60 3.96 13.91
CA LYS A 42 -4.39 5.38 14.19
C LYS A 42 -4.78 6.28 13.03
N LEU A 43 -4.41 5.92 11.80
CA LEU A 43 -4.75 6.72 10.62
C LEU A 43 -6.27 6.77 10.41
N VAL A 44 -6.95 5.63 10.52
CA VAL A 44 -8.42 5.53 10.43
C VAL A 44 -9.09 6.38 11.52
N ASP A 45 -8.68 6.22 12.78
CA ASP A 45 -9.22 6.98 13.91
C ASP A 45 -9.14 8.50 13.70
N ILE A 46 -8.01 8.98 13.20
CA ILE A 46 -7.76 10.41 13.05
C ILE A 46 -8.54 10.99 11.86
N MET A 47 -8.73 10.21 10.79
CA MET A 47 -9.61 10.59 9.69
C MET A 47 -11.05 10.75 10.18
N GLU A 48 -11.57 9.77 10.94
CA GLU A 48 -12.93 9.82 11.50
C GLU A 48 -13.10 10.98 12.51
N GLN A 49 -12.16 11.16 13.43
CA GLN A 49 -12.20 12.23 14.44
C GLN A 49 -12.13 13.65 13.84
N THR A 50 -11.61 13.78 12.61
CA THR A 50 -11.55 15.07 11.91
C THR A 50 -12.76 15.34 11.01
N GLY A 51 -13.75 14.44 11.02
CA GLY A 51 -14.99 14.57 10.25
C GLY A 51 -14.79 14.33 8.76
N ILE A 52 -13.76 13.56 8.41
CA ILE A 52 -13.51 13.11 7.04
C ILE A 52 -14.30 11.82 6.85
N GLU A 53 -15.13 11.79 5.80
CA GLU A 53 -15.80 10.56 5.39
C GLU A 53 -14.74 9.68 4.72
N LEU A 54 -14.25 8.67 5.45
CA LEU A 54 -13.31 7.71 4.90
C LEU A 54 -13.94 7.04 3.68
N GLU A 55 -13.16 6.81 2.63
CA GLU A 55 -13.61 6.14 1.41
C GLU A 55 -12.76 4.91 1.11
N HIS A 56 -11.45 4.99 1.34
CA HIS A 56 -10.51 4.00 0.88
C HIS A 56 -9.31 3.87 1.82
N ILE A 57 -8.86 2.63 2.06
CA ILE A 57 -7.60 2.31 2.71
C ILE A 57 -6.82 1.39 1.78
N GLN A 58 -5.55 1.71 1.52
CA GLN A 58 -4.65 0.87 0.76
C GLN A 58 -3.38 0.59 1.56
N LEU A 59 -2.97 -0.68 1.61
CA LEU A 59 -1.66 -1.10 2.07
C LEU A 59 -0.92 -1.73 0.90
N HIS A 60 0.35 -1.37 0.73
CA HIS A 60 1.22 -1.96 -0.27
C HIS A 60 2.59 -2.28 0.32
N ASP A 61 3.14 -3.45 -0.02
CA ASP A 61 4.52 -3.80 0.35
C ASP A 61 5.18 -4.66 -0.74
N GLY A 62 6.49 -4.49 -0.89
CA GLY A 62 7.38 -5.25 -1.76
C GLY A 62 8.54 -5.83 -0.96
N ILE A 63 8.55 -7.15 -0.74
CA ILE A 63 9.44 -7.80 0.22
C ILE A 63 10.36 -8.79 -0.49
N ALA A 64 11.67 -8.55 -0.42
CA ALA A 64 12.66 -9.59 -0.73
C ALA A 64 12.68 -10.61 0.42
N HIS A 65 12.61 -11.91 0.10
CA HIS A 65 12.49 -12.95 1.11
C HIS A 65 13.75 -13.81 1.23
N GLN A 66 13.84 -14.90 0.46
CA GLN A 66 14.99 -15.81 0.49
C GLN A 66 15.22 -16.44 -0.89
N THR A 67 16.38 -17.07 -1.03
CA THR A 67 16.73 -17.90 -2.18
C THR A 67 16.41 -19.36 -1.85
N PHE A 68 15.59 -20.01 -2.67
CA PHE A 68 15.34 -21.46 -2.58
C PHE A 68 16.25 -22.22 -3.53
N GLU A 69 16.80 -23.36 -3.11
CA GLU A 69 17.69 -24.14 -3.97
C GLU A 69 16.93 -24.79 -5.13
N GLN A 70 15.69 -25.22 -4.86
CA GLN A 70 14.84 -25.93 -5.81
C GLN A 70 13.55 -25.14 -6.12
N TRP A 71 13.05 -25.28 -7.34
CA TRP A 71 11.81 -24.65 -7.77
C TRP A 71 10.61 -25.10 -6.91
N GLU A 72 10.57 -26.38 -6.54
CA GLU A 72 9.50 -26.98 -5.76
C GLU A 72 9.39 -26.35 -4.36
N GLU A 73 10.50 -25.89 -3.79
CA GLU A 73 10.51 -25.18 -2.52
C GLU A 73 9.90 -23.79 -2.65
N ALA A 74 10.25 -23.04 -3.71
CA ALA A 74 9.66 -21.74 -4.02
C ALA A 74 8.15 -21.86 -4.30
N GLN A 75 7.74 -22.90 -5.03
CA GLN A 75 6.33 -23.21 -5.28
C GLN A 75 5.57 -23.58 -4.00
N ALA A 76 6.18 -24.42 -3.15
CA ALA A 76 5.58 -24.81 -1.87
C ALA A 76 5.44 -23.62 -0.93
N PHE A 77 6.44 -22.73 -0.88
CA PHE A 77 6.36 -21.47 -0.16
C PHE A 77 5.22 -20.58 -0.67
N ALA A 78 5.18 -20.32 -1.98
CA ALA A 78 4.13 -19.47 -2.58
C ALA A 78 2.73 -19.99 -2.27
N THR A 79 2.52 -21.29 -2.40
CA THR A 79 1.23 -21.93 -2.11
C THR A 79 0.88 -21.83 -0.64
N ARG A 80 1.84 -22.10 0.26
CA ARG A 80 1.62 -22.08 1.71
C ARG A 80 1.25 -20.69 2.20
N ILE A 81 1.98 -19.66 1.78
CA ILE A 81 1.72 -18.29 2.24
C ILE A 81 0.40 -17.75 1.66
N GLY A 82 0.08 -18.04 0.39
CA GLY A 82 -1.22 -17.68 -0.19
C GLY A 82 -2.40 -18.36 0.53
N GLN A 83 -2.27 -19.65 0.85
CA GLN A 83 -3.28 -20.38 1.64
C GLN A 83 -3.41 -19.86 3.07
N ALA A 84 -2.31 -19.52 3.72
CA ALA A 84 -2.32 -18.95 5.07
C ALA A 84 -3.03 -17.59 5.12
N MET A 85 -3.00 -16.82 4.03
CA MET A 85 -3.75 -15.58 3.87
C MET A 85 -5.22 -15.79 3.43
N GLY A 86 -5.66 -17.04 3.23
CA GLY A 86 -7.01 -17.36 2.75
C GLY A 86 -7.26 -17.02 1.29
N LEU A 87 -6.21 -16.88 0.47
CA LEU A 87 -6.31 -16.46 -0.92
C LEU A 87 -6.38 -17.65 -1.87
N ALA A 88 -7.11 -17.50 -2.96
CA ALA A 88 -7.13 -18.48 -4.04
C ALA A 88 -6.02 -18.21 -5.04
N LEU A 89 -5.37 -19.28 -5.49
CA LEU A 89 -4.41 -19.23 -6.59
C LEU A 89 -5.16 -19.01 -7.92
N ILE A 90 -4.91 -17.89 -8.58
CA ILE A 90 -5.55 -17.49 -9.84
C ILE A 90 -4.64 -17.78 -11.02
N GLU A 91 -3.33 -17.58 -10.87
CA GLU A 91 -2.33 -17.83 -11.90
C GLU A 91 -1.08 -18.46 -11.28
N GLN A 92 -0.51 -19.45 -11.97
CA GLN A 92 0.76 -20.05 -11.60
C GLN A 92 1.64 -20.30 -12.83
N PRO A 93 2.97 -20.35 -12.67
CA PRO A 93 3.87 -20.65 -13.77
C PRO A 93 3.66 -22.05 -14.35
N SER A 94 3.81 -22.18 -15.66
CA SER A 94 3.74 -23.47 -16.36
C SER A 94 4.97 -24.32 -16.03
N PRO A 95 4.81 -25.59 -15.59
CA PRO A 95 5.94 -26.48 -15.29
C PRO A 95 6.92 -26.67 -16.46
N ALA A 96 6.44 -26.55 -17.70
CA ALA A 96 7.27 -26.70 -18.89
C ALA A 96 8.26 -25.53 -19.09
N ASP A 97 7.95 -24.37 -18.52
CA ASP A 97 8.74 -23.14 -18.70
C ASP A 97 9.83 -23.00 -17.63
N ILE A 98 9.74 -23.72 -16.51
CA ILE A 98 10.66 -23.63 -15.37
C ILE A 98 12.10 -24.01 -15.72
N PRO A 99 12.39 -25.15 -16.37
CA PRO A 99 13.78 -25.56 -16.63
C PRO A 99 14.55 -24.63 -17.57
N ASN A 100 13.83 -23.78 -18.32
CA ASN A 100 14.40 -22.87 -19.30
C ASN A 100 14.03 -21.40 -19.02
N ALA A 101 13.48 -21.07 -17.85
CA ALA A 101 12.96 -19.74 -17.55
C ALA A 101 14.11 -18.71 -17.65
N PRO A 102 14.11 -17.82 -18.65
CA PRO A 102 15.16 -16.81 -18.78
C PRO A 102 14.84 -15.55 -17.96
N THR A 103 13.68 -15.52 -17.28
CA THR A 103 13.11 -14.36 -16.56
C THR A 103 12.41 -14.79 -15.27
N SER A 104 11.98 -13.82 -14.47
CA SER A 104 11.14 -14.06 -13.30
C SER A 104 9.79 -14.68 -13.66
N THR A 105 9.25 -15.50 -12.76
CA THR A 105 7.93 -16.13 -12.84
C THR A 105 7.12 -15.76 -11.61
N ALA A 106 5.80 -15.74 -11.69
CA ALA A 106 4.97 -15.30 -10.58
C ALA A 106 3.77 -16.22 -10.31
N PHE A 107 3.49 -16.46 -9.03
CA PHE A 107 2.22 -16.97 -8.55
C PHE A 107 1.34 -15.78 -8.17
N HIS A 108 0.09 -15.79 -8.64
CA HIS A 108 -0.89 -14.73 -8.39
C HIS A 108 -2.04 -15.28 -7.55
N PHE A 109 -2.25 -14.66 -6.39
CA PHE A 109 -3.30 -15.02 -5.46
C PHE A 109 -4.22 -13.84 -5.22
N GLU A 110 -5.52 -14.11 -5.18
CA GLU A 110 -6.55 -13.11 -4.88
C GLU A 110 -7.59 -13.66 -3.91
N GLU A 111 -8.23 -12.75 -3.17
CA GLU A 111 -9.36 -13.04 -2.32
C GLU A 111 -10.57 -13.52 -3.15
N GLN A 112 -11.20 -14.63 -2.76
CA GLN A 112 -12.40 -15.10 -3.44
C GLN A 112 -13.61 -14.26 -3.01
N THR A 113 -14.18 -13.51 -3.94
CA THR A 113 -15.49 -12.89 -3.72
C THR A 113 -16.56 -13.99 -3.67
N GLN A 114 -17.12 -14.24 -2.48
CA GLN A 114 -18.34 -15.02 -2.39
C GLN A 114 -19.44 -14.25 -3.13
N GLN A 115 -19.87 -14.76 -4.28
CA GLN A 115 -21.11 -14.33 -4.92
C GLN A 115 -22.28 -14.67 -3.99
N GLN A 116 -22.57 -13.82 -3.01
CA GLN A 116 -23.89 -13.79 -2.40
C GLN A 116 -24.86 -13.17 -3.41
N HIS A 117 -26.00 -13.84 -3.57
CA HIS A 117 -27.06 -13.51 -4.51
C HIS A 117 -27.28 -12.01 -4.69
N GLN A 118 -27.26 -11.57 -5.95
CA GLN A 118 -27.53 -10.20 -6.39
C GLN A 118 -28.93 -9.75 -5.94
N ASP A 119 -28.99 -8.88 -4.94
CA ASP A 119 -30.00 -7.82 -4.89
C ASP A 119 -29.34 -6.53 -5.40
N GLU A 120 -29.92 -5.97 -6.46
CA GLU A 120 -29.39 -4.92 -7.36
C GLU A 120 -29.17 -3.53 -6.70
N HIS A 121 -29.14 -3.43 -5.36
CA HIS A 121 -28.97 -2.18 -4.62
C HIS A 121 -27.91 -2.19 -3.50
N THR A 122 -27.13 -3.26 -3.36
CA THR A 122 -25.96 -3.29 -2.48
C THR A 122 -24.69 -3.23 -3.31
N ALA A 123 -24.06 -2.05 -3.36
CA ALA A 123 -22.70 -1.91 -3.91
C ALA A 123 -21.78 -2.96 -3.28
N ASN A 124 -21.03 -3.70 -4.09
CA ASN A 124 -20.12 -4.76 -3.66
C ASN A 124 -19.16 -4.23 -2.57
N LYS A 125 -19.40 -4.66 -1.34
CA LYS A 125 -18.60 -4.38 -0.15
C LYS A 125 -17.48 -5.41 -0.05
N THR A 126 -16.34 -5.15 -0.68
CA THR A 126 -15.27 -6.17 -0.74
C THR A 126 -13.93 -5.55 -0.45
N ALA A 127 -13.36 -5.92 0.69
CA ALA A 127 -11.91 -5.96 0.84
C ALA A 127 -11.31 -6.74 -0.35
N ARG A 128 -10.14 -6.29 -0.82
CA ARG A 128 -9.40 -6.95 -1.88
C ARG A 128 -7.97 -7.14 -1.43
N THR A 129 -7.65 -8.38 -1.11
CA THR A 129 -6.27 -8.80 -0.85
C THR A 129 -5.69 -9.46 -2.10
N MET A 130 -4.55 -8.95 -2.57
CA MET A 130 -3.77 -9.51 -3.67
C MET A 130 -2.35 -9.82 -3.18
N LEU A 131 -1.89 -11.02 -3.48
CA LEU A 131 -0.53 -11.46 -3.21
C LEU A 131 0.09 -11.94 -4.53
N ARG A 132 1.30 -11.46 -4.83
CA ARG A 132 2.14 -12.06 -5.87
C ARG A 132 3.42 -12.55 -5.25
N VAL A 133 3.79 -13.78 -5.58
CA VAL A 133 5.08 -14.37 -5.21
C VAL A 133 5.88 -14.56 -6.48
N ILE A 134 6.96 -13.79 -6.61
CA ILE A 134 7.81 -13.72 -7.78
C ILE A 134 9.08 -14.51 -7.50
N ALA A 135 9.36 -15.53 -8.31
CA ALA A 135 10.57 -16.33 -8.23
C ALA A 135 11.46 -16.03 -9.45
N THR A 136 12.70 -15.62 -9.20
CA THR A 136 13.68 -15.26 -10.22
C THR A 136 14.83 -16.26 -10.21
N PRO A 137 15.15 -16.91 -11.35
CA PRO A 137 16.24 -17.87 -11.41
C PRO A 137 17.60 -17.16 -11.24
N GLN A 138 18.48 -17.78 -10.46
CA GLN A 138 19.85 -17.37 -10.16
C GLN A 138 20.80 -18.56 -10.27
N GLU A 139 22.12 -18.32 -10.26
CA GLU A 139 23.12 -19.40 -10.25
C GLU A 139 22.95 -20.37 -9.06
N ALA A 140 22.51 -19.86 -7.90
CA ALA A 140 22.38 -20.62 -6.66
C ALA A 140 20.96 -21.15 -6.38
N GLY A 141 19.98 -20.88 -7.26
CA GLY A 141 18.58 -21.26 -7.03
C GLY A 141 17.58 -20.20 -7.50
N TRP A 142 16.58 -19.90 -6.67
CA TRP A 142 15.45 -19.04 -6.99
C TRP A 142 15.25 -17.96 -5.94
N ASP A 143 15.63 -16.72 -6.27
CA ASP A 143 15.34 -15.57 -5.41
C ASP A 143 13.84 -15.29 -5.41
N THR A 144 13.26 -15.17 -4.22
CA THR A 144 11.83 -14.94 -4.07
C THR A 144 11.53 -13.54 -3.53
N TYR A 145 10.57 -12.89 -4.17
CA TYR A 145 10.05 -11.57 -3.82
C TYR A 145 8.53 -11.64 -3.68
N LEU A 146 7.97 -10.91 -2.71
CA LEU A 146 6.54 -10.81 -2.50
C LEU A 146 6.08 -9.41 -2.83
N THR A 147 4.91 -9.29 -3.46
CA THR A 147 4.17 -8.02 -3.49
C THR A 147 2.81 -8.25 -2.89
N ILE A 148 2.45 -7.45 -1.91
CA ILE A 148 1.16 -7.51 -1.24
C ILE A 148 0.44 -6.20 -1.49
N ASN A 149 -0.84 -6.28 -1.86
CA ASN A 149 -1.71 -5.13 -1.99
C ASN A 149 -3.03 -5.46 -1.31
N ILE A 150 -3.43 -4.61 -0.37
CA ILE A 150 -4.66 -4.77 0.39
C ILE A 150 -5.45 -3.49 0.24
N GLN A 151 -6.68 -3.59 -0.25
CA GLN A 151 -7.57 -2.45 -0.44
C GLN A 151 -8.87 -2.68 0.32
N PHE A 152 -9.32 -1.65 1.03
CA PHE A 152 -10.59 -1.63 1.72
C PHE A 152 -11.36 -0.38 1.29
N ASP A 153 -12.61 -0.57 0.90
CA ASP A 153 -13.54 0.55 0.75
C ASP A 153 -14.22 0.80 2.10
N ALA A 154 -14.50 2.05 2.44
CA ALA A 154 -15.06 2.45 3.74
C ALA A 154 -16.50 1.94 3.99
N THR A 155 -17.08 1.22 3.03
CA THR A 155 -18.30 0.44 3.26
C THR A 155 -18.04 -0.88 4.00
N ASN A 156 -16.77 -1.24 4.18
CA ASN A 156 -16.34 -2.38 4.97
C ASN A 156 -16.43 -2.05 6.47
N ASP A 157 -16.88 -3.02 7.26
CA ASP A 157 -16.84 -2.92 8.72
C ASP A 157 -15.36 -2.80 9.16
N ARG A 158 -15.06 -1.85 10.06
CA ARG A 158 -13.72 -1.67 10.63
C ARG A 158 -13.23 -2.98 11.26
N ASP A 159 -14.13 -3.71 11.93
CA ASP A 159 -13.78 -4.99 12.56
C ASP A 159 -13.37 -6.03 11.52
N GLN A 160 -14.06 -6.09 10.37
CA GLN A 160 -13.70 -6.98 9.26
C GLN A 160 -12.38 -6.58 8.62
N THR A 161 -12.15 -5.28 8.46
CA THR A 161 -10.89 -4.72 7.93
C THR A 161 -9.71 -5.13 8.81
N MET A 162 -9.84 -4.93 10.12
CA MET A 162 -8.81 -5.28 11.09
C MET A 162 -8.60 -6.79 11.20
N GLN A 163 -9.67 -7.59 11.11
CA GLN A 163 -9.57 -9.05 11.08
C GLN A 163 -8.82 -9.55 9.84
N GLN A 164 -9.11 -8.98 8.66
CA GLN A 164 -8.41 -9.35 7.43
C GLN A 164 -6.93 -8.98 7.48
N LEU A 165 -6.60 -7.81 8.01
CA LEU A 165 -5.23 -7.42 8.27
C LEU A 165 -4.55 -8.42 9.21
N GLU A 166 -5.20 -8.79 10.32
CA GLU A 166 -4.64 -9.75 11.28
C GLU A 166 -4.31 -11.10 10.63
N ILE A 167 -5.15 -11.61 9.72
CA ILE A 167 -4.89 -12.84 8.96
C ILE A 167 -3.62 -12.69 8.12
N VAL A 168 -3.49 -11.58 7.38
CA VAL A 168 -2.32 -11.32 6.52
C VAL A 168 -1.05 -11.19 7.34
N PHE A 169 -1.06 -10.42 8.43
CA PHE A 169 0.10 -10.24 9.31
C PHE A 169 0.54 -11.55 9.95
N LYS A 170 -0.40 -12.39 10.42
CA LYS A 170 -0.07 -13.72 10.97
C LYS A 170 0.53 -14.65 9.91
N ALA A 171 0.03 -14.61 8.67
CA ALA A 171 0.60 -15.40 7.58
C ALA A 171 2.07 -15.00 7.31
N LEU A 172 2.38 -13.71 7.33
CA LEU A 172 3.74 -13.21 7.18
C LEU A 172 4.63 -13.57 8.36
N GLU A 173 4.14 -13.42 9.59
CA GLU A 173 4.86 -13.76 10.81
C GLU A 173 5.26 -15.24 10.86
N ASN A 174 4.36 -16.14 10.44
CA ASN A 174 4.64 -17.58 10.37
C ASN A 174 5.79 -17.92 9.40
N GLU A 175 6.00 -17.09 8.38
CA GLU A 175 7.12 -17.20 7.44
C GLU A 175 8.33 -16.33 7.86
N GLN A 176 8.30 -15.77 9.07
CA GLN A 176 9.33 -14.87 9.62
C GLN A 176 9.57 -13.62 8.77
N ILE A 177 8.53 -13.21 8.02
CA ILE A 177 8.52 -12.03 7.18
C ILE A 177 8.04 -10.86 8.02
N VAL A 178 8.80 -9.77 7.99
CA VAL A 178 8.46 -8.52 8.65
C VAL A 178 8.08 -7.51 7.57
N PRO A 179 6.79 -7.22 7.37
CA PRO A 179 6.35 -6.27 6.36
C PRO A 179 6.63 -4.82 6.76
N GLN A 180 6.79 -3.97 5.75
CA GLN A 180 6.90 -2.52 5.84
C GLN A 180 5.88 -1.89 4.89
N PHE A 181 4.60 -1.95 5.27
CA PHE A 181 3.53 -1.46 4.42
C PHE A 181 3.57 0.06 4.23
N ASP A 182 3.64 0.50 2.98
CA ASP A 182 3.15 1.82 2.58
C ASP A 182 1.63 1.82 2.77
N THR A 183 1.14 2.58 3.74
CA THR A 183 -0.29 2.66 4.06
C THR A 183 -0.83 4.01 3.66
N CYS A 184 -1.92 4.05 2.89
CA CYS A 184 -2.66 5.25 2.53
C CYS A 184 -4.12 5.15 2.98
N THR A 185 -4.60 6.13 3.74
CA THR A 185 -6.02 6.32 4.05
C THR A 185 -6.53 7.54 3.31
N GLN A 186 -7.67 7.41 2.63
CA GLN A 186 -8.25 8.46 1.82
C GLN A 186 -9.74 8.61 2.14
N GLY A 187 -10.19 9.86 2.17
CA GLY A 187 -11.59 10.19 2.37
C GLY A 187 -11.94 11.55 1.80
N ILE A 188 -13.21 11.93 1.94
CA ILE A 188 -13.74 13.17 1.39
C ILE A 188 -14.32 14.08 2.47
N ILE A 189 -14.31 15.36 2.14
CA ILE A 189 -15.17 16.37 2.73
C ILE A 189 -16.08 16.84 1.61
N ASN A 190 -17.39 16.78 1.83
CA ASN A 190 -18.44 17.23 0.91
C ASN A 190 -18.54 18.77 0.85
N ASP A 191 -17.40 19.43 0.66
CA ASP A 191 -17.26 20.86 0.45
C ASP A 191 -15.97 21.18 -0.31
N LYS A 192 -15.96 22.31 -1.02
CA LYS A 192 -14.78 22.86 -1.68
C LYS A 192 -14.02 23.74 -0.70
N LEU A 193 -13.00 23.19 -0.06
CA LEU A 193 -12.21 23.93 0.92
C LEU A 193 -11.30 24.95 0.24
N THR A 194 -11.23 26.16 0.81
CA THR A 194 -10.24 27.16 0.40
C THR A 194 -8.83 26.72 0.83
N ASP A 195 -7.80 27.22 0.15
CA ASP A 195 -6.39 26.88 0.42
C ASP A 195 -6.02 26.99 1.91
N ASP A 196 -6.43 28.07 2.58
CA ASP A 196 -6.17 28.28 4.01
C ASP A 196 -6.86 27.22 4.90
N ILE A 197 -8.07 26.77 4.52
CA ILE A 197 -8.81 25.76 5.27
C ILE A 197 -8.20 24.38 5.03
N GLN A 198 -7.77 24.08 3.80
CA GLN A 198 -7.05 22.85 3.46
C GLN A 198 -5.78 22.71 4.31
N ILE A 199 -4.92 23.73 4.32
CA ILE A 199 -3.69 23.73 5.11
C ILE A 199 -3.98 23.60 6.61
N LYS A 200 -5.00 24.29 7.13
CA LYS A 200 -5.40 24.14 8.55
C LYS A 200 -5.85 22.72 8.88
N LYS A 201 -6.53 22.03 7.96
CA LYS A 201 -6.95 20.64 8.13
C LYS A 201 -5.77 19.68 8.12
N LEU A 202 -4.85 19.83 7.17
CA LEU A 202 -3.63 19.01 7.12
C LEU A 202 -2.77 19.18 8.38
N ASN A 203 -2.58 20.42 8.86
CA ASN A 203 -1.86 20.63 10.13
C ASN A 203 -2.59 19.98 11.31
N LYS A 204 -3.92 20.14 11.42
CA LYS A 204 -4.68 19.49 12.49
C LYS A 204 -4.54 17.96 12.48
N LEU A 205 -4.59 17.33 11.30
CA LEU A 205 -4.39 15.89 11.14
C LEU A 205 -3.00 15.47 11.63
N LEU A 206 -1.97 16.18 11.18
CA LEU A 206 -0.58 15.90 11.55
C LEU A 206 -0.31 16.15 13.04
N ASP A 207 -0.91 17.20 13.62
CA ASP A 207 -0.80 17.48 15.06
C ASP A 207 -1.42 16.34 15.90
N LEU A 208 -2.56 15.77 15.47
CA LEU A 208 -3.17 14.61 16.11
C LEU A 208 -2.32 13.34 16.00
N LEU A 209 -1.51 13.24 14.95
CA LEU A 209 -0.52 12.17 14.74
C LEU A 209 0.81 12.42 15.48
N GLY A 210 0.91 13.50 16.27
CA GLY A 210 2.15 13.89 16.94
C GLY A 210 3.28 14.26 15.97
N ALA A 211 2.93 14.68 14.75
CA ALA A 211 3.86 14.86 13.65
C ALA A 211 4.29 16.32 13.48
N GLN A 212 5.58 16.54 13.25
CA GLN A 212 6.13 17.83 12.89
C GLN A 212 6.33 17.92 11.38
N VAL A 213 5.77 18.95 10.74
CA VAL A 213 5.96 19.23 9.31
C VAL A 213 7.43 19.52 9.01
N VAL A 214 7.99 18.81 8.03
CA VAL A 214 9.39 18.96 7.59
C VAL A 214 9.51 19.59 6.20
N GLU A 215 8.47 19.47 5.38
CA GLU A 215 8.38 19.98 4.02
C GLU A 215 6.91 20.25 3.62
N LYS A 216 6.71 21.20 2.70
CA LYS A 216 5.41 21.60 2.17
C LYS A 216 5.48 21.77 0.65
N VAL A 217 4.49 21.23 -0.06
CA VAL A 217 4.27 21.38 -1.49
C VAL A 217 2.88 21.97 -1.73
N GLU A 218 2.79 22.99 -2.57
CA GLU A 218 1.52 23.66 -2.91
C GLU A 218 1.43 23.91 -4.41
N ASP A 219 0.44 23.30 -5.04
CA ASP A 219 -0.01 23.57 -6.41
C ASP A 219 -1.44 24.15 -6.34
N PRO A 220 -1.97 24.80 -7.40
CA PRO A 220 -3.38 25.10 -7.57
C PRO A 220 -4.40 24.05 -7.08
N THR A 221 -4.21 22.76 -7.35
CA THR A 221 -5.22 21.73 -6.99
C THR A 221 -4.81 20.84 -5.83
N VAL A 222 -3.53 20.81 -5.47
CA VAL A 222 -2.99 19.91 -4.44
C VAL A 222 -2.23 20.71 -3.40
N LYS A 223 -2.54 20.47 -2.12
CA LYS A 223 -1.72 20.90 -0.99
C LYS A 223 -1.19 19.66 -0.30
N SER A 224 0.11 19.57 -0.05
CA SER A 224 0.73 18.40 0.57
C SER A 224 1.77 18.81 1.62
N LEU A 225 1.73 18.13 2.77
CA LEU A 225 2.64 18.31 3.88
C LEU A 225 3.34 16.98 4.16
N SER A 226 4.67 16.98 4.13
CA SER A 226 5.49 15.87 4.60
C SER A 226 5.89 16.14 6.05
N ALA A 227 5.79 15.13 6.91
CA ALA A 227 5.99 15.27 8.35
C ALA A 227 6.71 14.07 8.96
N TYR A 228 7.22 14.29 10.17
CA TYR A 228 7.87 13.27 10.99
C TYR A 228 7.18 13.16 12.35
N SER A 229 6.79 11.95 12.74
CA SER A 229 6.30 11.62 14.09
C SER A 229 7.15 10.50 14.70
N PRO A 230 7.60 10.61 15.95
CA PRO A 230 8.33 9.52 16.61
C PRO A 230 7.47 8.27 16.84
N ASP A 231 6.14 8.39 16.70
CA ASP A 231 5.20 7.28 16.91
C ASP A 231 5.15 6.28 15.73
N PHE A 232 5.79 6.62 14.60
CA PHE A 232 5.88 5.81 13.40
C PHE A 232 7.34 5.39 13.16
N PRO A 233 7.68 4.10 13.25
CA PRO A 233 9.07 3.65 13.28
C PRO A 233 9.75 3.73 11.89
N PHE A 234 9.01 3.44 10.83
CA PHE A 234 9.51 3.46 9.46
C PHE A 234 9.56 4.89 8.94
N TYR A 235 10.65 5.28 8.28
CA TYR A 235 10.82 6.62 7.74
C TYR A 235 11.62 6.61 6.45
N ILE A 236 11.44 7.63 5.63
CA ILE A 236 12.25 7.93 4.45
C ILE A 236 12.92 9.29 4.61
N TRP A 237 13.86 9.62 3.73
CA TRP A 237 14.51 10.93 3.71
C TRP A 237 13.90 11.83 2.64
N THR A 238 13.53 13.05 3.03
CA THR A 238 13.22 14.16 2.11
C THR A 238 14.09 15.36 2.45
N ASN A 239 14.79 15.93 1.47
CA ASN A 239 15.64 17.12 1.64
C ASN A 239 16.56 17.09 2.87
N GLY A 240 17.16 15.92 3.15
CA GLY A 240 18.07 15.73 4.29
C GLY A 240 17.38 15.66 5.66
N LYS A 241 16.05 15.55 5.73
CA LYS A 241 15.27 15.32 6.94
C LYS A 241 14.52 14.00 6.85
N LYS A 242 14.26 13.37 8.01
CA LYS A 242 13.38 12.20 8.08
C LYS A 242 11.92 12.64 7.89
N MET A 243 11.13 11.81 7.22
CA MET A 243 9.68 11.89 7.18
C MET A 243 9.09 10.48 7.25
N ASN A 244 7.92 10.35 7.83
CA ASN A 244 7.18 9.08 7.92
C ASN A 244 5.66 9.26 7.85
N LEU A 245 5.23 10.48 7.52
CA LEU A 245 3.86 10.82 7.26
C LEU A 245 3.82 11.81 6.11
N GLN A 246 2.82 11.68 5.26
CA GLN A 246 2.45 12.70 4.29
C GLN A 246 0.94 12.87 4.30
N ALA A 247 0.48 14.10 4.41
CA ALA A 247 -0.94 14.43 4.36
C ALA A 247 -1.18 15.42 3.23
N ALA A 248 -2.17 15.16 2.39
CA ALA A 248 -2.47 16.00 1.24
C ALA A 248 -3.97 16.17 1.03
N THR A 249 -4.33 17.31 0.44
CA THR A 249 -5.67 17.60 -0.06
C THR A 249 -5.65 17.74 -1.56
N HIS A 250 -6.72 17.29 -2.20
CA HIS A 250 -7.00 17.50 -3.61
C HIS A 250 -8.44 17.99 -3.79
N VAL A 251 -8.61 19.10 -4.48
CA VAL A 251 -9.94 19.69 -4.69
C VAL A 251 -10.53 19.18 -6.00
N ASP A 252 -11.64 18.46 -5.90
CA ASP A 252 -12.48 18.11 -7.05
C ASP A 252 -13.45 19.26 -7.35
N HIS A 253 -13.14 20.04 -8.39
CA HIS A 253 -13.97 21.16 -8.82
C HIS A 253 -15.31 20.74 -9.45
N LEU A 254 -15.43 19.51 -9.97
CA LEU A 254 -16.65 19.03 -10.62
C LEU A 254 -17.68 18.61 -9.57
N ASN A 255 -17.24 17.85 -8.58
CA ASN A 255 -18.12 17.31 -7.54
C ASN A 255 -18.25 18.22 -6.31
N SER A 256 -17.54 19.35 -6.28
CA SER A 256 -17.51 20.28 -5.12
C SER A 256 -17.08 19.59 -3.82
N GLN A 257 -16.06 18.76 -3.93
CA GLN A 257 -15.51 17.96 -2.83
C GLN A 257 -14.03 18.26 -2.64
N THR A 258 -13.54 18.04 -1.43
CA THR A 258 -12.12 18.04 -1.13
C THR A 258 -11.74 16.66 -0.61
N ARG A 259 -10.91 15.96 -1.37
CA ARG A 259 -10.33 14.70 -0.97
C ARG A 259 -9.15 14.95 -0.06
N ILE A 260 -9.02 14.13 0.97
CA ILE A 260 -7.90 14.13 1.90
C ILE A 260 -7.27 12.76 1.88
N THR A 261 -5.96 12.71 1.70
CA THR A 261 -5.17 11.48 1.73
C THR A 261 -4.08 11.63 2.78
N VAL A 262 -3.92 10.62 3.63
CA VAL A 262 -2.81 10.51 4.59
C VAL A 262 -2.07 9.21 4.31
N GLY A 263 -0.76 9.29 4.12
CA GLY A 263 0.11 8.16 3.84
C GLY A 263 1.23 8.03 4.88
N THR A 264 1.66 6.80 5.16
CA THR A 264 2.89 6.48 5.90
C THR A 264 3.71 5.45 5.12
N PRO A 265 5.02 5.69 4.88
CA PRO A 265 5.74 6.93 5.13
C PRO A 265 5.37 8.05 4.15
N ILE A 266 4.80 7.70 2.99
CA ILE A 266 4.49 8.60 1.87
C ILE A 266 3.18 8.17 1.18
N ILE A 267 2.53 9.08 0.46
CA ILE A 267 1.33 8.76 -0.34
C ILE A 267 1.77 8.07 -1.63
N THR A 268 1.26 6.86 -1.87
CA THR A 268 1.56 6.01 -3.04
C THR A 268 0.33 5.78 -3.94
N ILE A 269 -0.80 6.43 -3.62
CA ILE A 269 -2.05 6.35 -4.39
C ILE A 269 -2.37 7.67 -5.09
N GLU A 270 -3.28 7.61 -6.06
CA GLU A 270 -3.76 8.80 -6.76
C GLU A 270 -4.75 9.64 -5.90
N TYR A 271 -4.90 10.91 -6.29
CA TYR A 271 -5.77 11.91 -5.68
C TYR A 271 -7.08 12.12 -6.47
#